data_AF-A0A133KR09-F1
#
_entry.id   AF-A0A133KR09-F1
#
_cell.length_a   1.000
_cell.length_b   1.000
_cell.length_c   1.000
_cell.angle_alpha   90.00
_cell.angle_beta   90.00
_cell.angle_gamma   90.00
#
_symmetry.space_group_name_H-M   'P 1'
#
loop_
_entity.id
_entity.type
_entity.pdbx_description
1 polymer ?
#
loop_
_entity_poly.entity_id
_entity_poly.type
_entity_poly.pdbx_seq_one_letter_code
_entity_poly.pdbx_strand_id
1 'polypeptide(L)'
;MPLGKLNDSNPTRHGLAPALVPGTYTADPRGPRPAREALASFLTELHRGAEGAGTAPAADPDRLYLLSSTSQAYSWLMKLLCDAGDAVLAPKPGYPLIESIARLECVDTIEYQLRFDGSWYIDVAELRALLDGPQGARIRALVLINPNNPTGSYVKAGEREQLVGLCRERGVAIIADEVFYDYALEPFPGNARLAGEAGALTFALDGFSKMLAAPHAKVGWIQVSGPETDVREAMRRLDVIADDYLPMSDIIASRIPDLLEAAKVQTDLVRGRVQGNLRALHRMLESDPLGVVSVLRAEGGWNVLLRVPGVIDENELVLHMIDAHGVSGQPGYFFDMASNGYLAISLLPEPDEFAHNVRVVLDSVAELLG
;
A
#
# COMPACT_ATOMS: atom_id res chain seq x y z
N MET A 1 35.87 34.29 -11.92
CA MET A 1 36.46 32.96 -11.69
C MET A 1 35.41 32.08 -11.02
N PRO A 2 35.26 30.80 -11.39
CA PRO A 2 34.44 29.87 -10.63
C PRO A 2 35.03 29.65 -9.23
N LEU A 3 34.17 29.53 -8.22
CA LEU A 3 34.57 29.21 -6.84
C LEU A 3 35.13 27.79 -6.79
N GLY A 4 36.38 27.63 -6.34
CA GLY A 4 36.96 26.32 -6.04
C GLY A 4 36.45 25.77 -4.71
N LYS A 5 36.24 24.45 -4.62
CA LYS A 5 35.88 23.77 -3.38
C LYS A 5 37.13 23.16 -2.75
N LEU A 6 37.55 23.69 -1.59
CA LEU A 6 38.74 23.20 -0.88
C LEU A 6 38.55 21.80 -0.28
N ASN A 7 37.31 21.41 -0.03
CA ASN A 7 36.91 20.17 0.63
C ASN A 7 35.99 19.29 -0.25
N ASP A 8 36.17 19.30 -1.58
CA ASP A 8 35.43 18.35 -2.42
C ASP A 8 35.90 16.93 -2.10
N SER A 9 35.05 16.19 -1.37
CA SER A 9 35.32 14.82 -0.92
C SER A 9 34.64 13.79 -1.81
N ASN A 10 34.07 14.18 -2.95
CA ASN A 10 33.39 13.27 -3.86
C ASN A 10 34.39 12.64 -4.86
N PRO A 11 34.81 11.37 -4.67
CA PRO A 11 35.84 10.75 -5.51
C PRO A 11 35.42 10.65 -6.99
N THR A 12 34.12 10.58 -7.26
CA THR A 12 33.59 10.46 -8.63
C THR A 12 33.80 11.73 -9.46
N ARG A 13 33.84 12.92 -8.83
CA ARG A 13 34.17 14.19 -9.51
C ARG A 13 35.64 14.29 -9.90
N HIS A 14 36.49 13.45 -9.32
CA HIS A 14 37.93 13.40 -9.58
C HIS A 14 38.33 12.24 -10.49
N GLY A 15 37.35 11.57 -11.14
CA GLY A 15 37.63 10.45 -12.04
C GLY A 15 38.14 9.19 -11.34
N LEU A 16 37.95 9.09 -10.01
CA LEU A 16 38.37 7.95 -9.21
C LEU A 16 37.27 6.87 -9.10
N ALA A 17 36.15 7.05 -9.81
CA ALA A 17 35.09 6.06 -9.88
C ALA A 17 35.56 4.82 -10.65
N PRO A 18 35.26 3.59 -10.18
CA PRO A 18 35.61 2.38 -10.91
C PRO A 18 34.74 2.24 -12.17
N ALA A 19 35.26 1.52 -13.18
CA ALA A 19 34.58 1.35 -14.47
C ALA A 19 33.19 0.71 -14.39
N LEU A 20 32.91 -0.05 -13.33
CA LEU A 20 31.59 -0.66 -13.08
C LEU A 20 30.51 0.36 -12.67
N VAL A 21 30.91 1.52 -12.13
CA VAL A 21 30.02 2.63 -11.77
C VAL A 21 30.64 3.96 -12.23
N PRO A 22 30.76 4.20 -13.55
CA PRO A 22 31.59 5.28 -14.11
C PRO A 22 30.99 6.69 -13.95
N GLY A 23 29.83 6.82 -13.27
CA GLY A 23 29.08 8.06 -13.14
C GLY A 23 29.63 9.02 -12.09
N THR A 24 29.34 10.31 -12.25
CA THR A 24 29.55 11.31 -11.20
C THR A 24 28.35 11.30 -10.25
N TYR A 25 28.57 10.85 -9.03
CA TYR A 25 27.55 10.84 -7.98
C TYR A 25 27.16 12.27 -7.62
N THR A 26 25.86 12.54 -7.53
CA THR A 26 25.33 13.80 -7.00
C THR A 26 24.35 13.45 -5.88
N ALA A 27 24.71 13.84 -4.66
CA ALA A 27 23.81 13.71 -3.52
C ALA A 27 22.56 14.57 -3.76
N ASP A 28 21.41 13.91 -3.78
CA ASP A 28 20.08 14.51 -3.79
C ASP A 28 19.24 13.70 -2.79
N PRO A 29 18.76 14.31 -1.69
CA PRO A 29 17.99 13.59 -0.66
C PRO A 29 16.72 12.96 -1.23
N ARG A 30 16.18 13.49 -2.32
CA ARG A 30 14.96 12.99 -2.96
C ARG A 30 15.22 11.88 -3.98
N GLY A 31 16.49 11.59 -4.26
CA GLY A 31 16.95 10.71 -5.32
C GLY A 31 17.15 11.42 -6.66
N PRO A 32 17.80 10.76 -7.63
CA PRO A 32 18.24 11.40 -8.87
C PRO A 32 17.10 12.05 -9.65
N ARG A 33 17.27 13.35 -9.94
CA ARG A 33 16.26 14.15 -10.66
C ARG A 33 15.75 13.52 -11.96
N PRO A 34 16.58 12.96 -12.87
CA PRO A 34 16.09 12.33 -14.08
C PRO A 34 15.11 11.16 -13.82
N ALA A 35 15.34 10.40 -12.75
CA ALA A 35 14.44 9.31 -12.36
C ALA A 35 13.12 9.85 -11.79
N ARG A 36 13.17 10.93 -11.00
CA ARG A 36 11.96 11.61 -10.50
C ARG A 36 11.14 12.23 -11.64
N GLU A 37 11.79 12.82 -12.65
CA GLU A 37 11.12 13.36 -13.84
C GLU A 37 10.43 12.26 -14.66
N ALA A 38 11.09 11.13 -14.87
CA ALA A 38 10.50 9.97 -15.54
C ALA A 38 9.28 9.42 -14.76
N LEU A 39 9.42 9.28 -13.43
CA LEU A 39 8.33 8.85 -12.56
C LEU A 39 7.16 9.85 -12.58
N ALA A 40 7.43 11.15 -12.48
CA ALA A 40 6.40 12.19 -12.53
C ALA A 40 5.61 12.17 -13.85
N SER A 41 6.30 11.96 -14.98
CA SER A 41 5.66 11.78 -16.28
C SER A 41 4.74 10.55 -16.29
N PHE A 42 5.25 9.41 -15.82
CA PHE A 42 4.48 8.17 -15.72
C PHE A 42 3.24 8.32 -14.83
N LEU A 43 3.36 8.90 -13.63
CA LEU A 43 2.24 9.12 -12.72
C LEU A 43 1.19 10.07 -13.32
N THR A 44 1.64 11.11 -14.02
CA THR A 44 0.74 12.04 -14.72
C THR A 44 -0.06 11.34 -15.82
N GLU A 45 0.57 10.45 -16.60
CA GLU A 45 -0.12 9.63 -17.60
C GLU A 45 -1.13 8.68 -16.94
N LEU A 46 -0.71 7.99 -15.89
CA LEU A 46 -1.52 7.02 -15.15
C LEU A 46 -2.80 7.67 -14.59
N HIS A 47 -2.67 8.81 -13.90
CA HIS A 47 -3.80 9.51 -13.29
C HIS A 47 -4.78 10.06 -14.33
N ARG A 48 -4.26 10.61 -15.44
CA ARG A 48 -5.11 11.11 -16.55
C ARG A 48 -5.87 10.00 -17.27
N GLY A 49 -5.30 8.80 -17.33
CA GLY A 49 -5.94 7.63 -17.93
C GLY A 49 -7.02 7.00 -17.04
N ALA A 50 -6.84 7.03 -15.72
CA ALA A 50 -7.75 6.39 -14.76
C ALA A 50 -8.98 7.23 -14.39
N GLU A 51 -8.86 8.56 -14.29
CA GLU A 51 -9.91 9.40 -13.68
C GLU A 51 -10.95 9.96 -14.65
N GLY A 52 -10.94 9.58 -15.94
CA GLY A 52 -11.97 10.03 -16.89
C GLY A 52 -12.08 11.56 -16.96
N ALA A 53 -11.20 12.18 -17.77
CA ALA A 53 -11.07 13.61 -18.08
C ALA A 53 -10.09 14.41 -17.20
N GLY A 54 -8.81 14.42 -17.59
CA GLY A 54 -7.96 15.62 -17.72
C GLY A 54 -7.75 16.61 -16.56
N THR A 55 -8.34 16.42 -15.38
CA THR A 55 -8.32 17.39 -14.27
C THR A 55 -7.35 17.05 -13.14
N ALA A 56 -6.82 15.82 -13.11
CA ALA A 56 -5.77 15.45 -12.16
C ALA A 56 -4.52 16.34 -12.40
N PRO A 57 -4.02 17.03 -11.36
CA PRO A 57 -2.80 17.83 -11.49
C PRO A 57 -1.63 16.92 -11.89
N ALA A 58 -0.75 17.44 -12.75
CA ALA A 58 0.47 16.73 -13.10
C ALA A 58 1.30 16.47 -11.85
N ALA A 59 1.90 15.29 -11.74
CA ALA A 59 2.84 14.99 -10.67
C ALA A 59 4.06 15.91 -10.82
N ASP A 60 4.46 16.52 -9.70
CA ASP A 60 5.62 17.41 -9.63
C ASP A 60 6.84 16.58 -9.21
N PRO A 61 7.89 16.47 -10.04
CA PRO A 61 9.08 15.71 -9.68
C PRO A 61 9.76 16.21 -8.41
N ASP A 62 9.61 17.49 -8.06
CA ASP A 62 10.19 18.03 -6.84
C ASP A 62 9.45 17.59 -5.58
N ARG A 63 8.21 17.08 -5.70
CA ARG A 63 7.41 16.52 -4.60
C ARG A 63 7.49 14.99 -4.49
N LEU A 64 8.46 14.38 -5.18
CA LEU A 64 8.70 12.94 -5.15
C LEU A 64 9.99 12.63 -4.37
N TYR A 65 9.92 11.63 -3.50
CA TYR A 65 11.09 11.01 -2.88
C TYR A 65 11.21 9.59 -3.38
N LEU A 66 12.39 9.19 -3.84
CA LEU A 66 12.71 7.83 -4.24
C LEU A 66 13.43 7.10 -3.10
N LEU A 67 12.99 5.88 -2.79
CA LEU A 67 13.49 5.10 -1.66
C LEU A 67 13.40 3.59 -1.93
N SER A 68 13.95 2.76 -1.06
CA SER A 68 14.10 1.31 -1.32
C SER A 68 12.80 0.50 -1.14
N SER A 69 11.76 1.05 -0.52
CA SER A 69 10.42 0.42 -0.42
C SER A 69 9.44 1.30 0.37
N THR A 70 8.13 1.06 0.24
CA THR A 70 7.11 1.72 1.07
C THR A 70 7.30 1.48 2.57
N SER A 71 7.90 0.36 2.99
CA SER A 71 8.29 0.13 4.39
C SER A 71 9.26 1.19 4.93
N GLN A 72 10.21 1.63 4.10
CA GLN A 72 11.11 2.72 4.48
C GLN A 72 10.36 4.06 4.47
N ALA A 73 9.38 4.25 3.60
CA ALA A 73 8.53 5.44 3.65
C ALA A 73 7.75 5.52 4.96
N TYR A 74 7.13 4.42 5.42
CA TYR A 74 6.44 4.40 6.72
C TYR A 74 7.37 4.83 7.86
N SER A 75 8.57 4.25 7.93
CA SER A 75 9.57 4.63 8.94
C SER A 75 9.91 6.12 8.88
N TRP A 76 10.21 6.65 7.69
CA TRP A 76 10.53 8.07 7.53
C TRP A 76 9.37 9.00 7.87
N LEU A 77 8.15 8.65 7.47
CA LEU A 77 6.97 9.46 7.75
C LEU A 77 6.61 9.42 9.23
N MET A 78 6.80 8.30 9.92
CA MET A 78 6.66 8.22 11.38
C MET A 78 7.70 9.11 12.07
N LYS A 79 8.98 9.05 11.69
CA LYS A 79 10.03 9.97 12.19
C LYS A 79 9.72 11.44 11.91
N LEU A 80 9.11 11.74 10.76
CA LEU A 80 8.76 13.10 10.36
C LEU A 80 7.62 13.67 11.20
N LEU A 81 6.58 12.85 11.43
CA LEU A 81 5.29 13.30 11.94
C LEU A 81 5.12 13.09 13.46
N CYS A 82 5.86 12.17 14.05
CA CYS A 82 5.66 11.71 15.42
C CYS A 82 6.90 11.94 16.29
N ASP A 83 6.67 12.29 17.56
CA ASP A 83 7.65 12.08 18.62
C ASP A 83 7.51 10.66 19.22
N ALA A 84 8.49 10.25 20.03
CA ALA A 84 8.39 8.99 20.77
C ALA A 84 7.17 9.03 21.71
N GLY A 85 6.29 8.04 21.58
CA GLY A 85 5.01 8.00 22.28
C GLY A 85 3.94 8.92 21.66
N ASP A 86 4.06 9.38 20.42
CA ASP A 86 2.91 9.77 19.61
C ASP A 86 2.25 8.53 18.98
N ALA A 87 1.14 8.70 18.26
CA ALA A 87 0.42 7.61 17.62
C ALA A 87 0.01 7.90 16.17
N VAL A 88 -0.17 6.83 15.40
CA VAL A 88 -0.81 6.84 14.09
C VAL A 88 -2.08 5.98 14.11
N LEU A 89 -3.08 6.40 13.34
CA LEU A 89 -4.29 5.62 13.11
C LEU A 89 -4.05 4.59 12.00
N ALA A 90 -4.42 3.34 12.22
CA ALA A 90 -4.26 2.26 11.24
C ALA A 90 -5.53 1.38 11.13
N PRO A 91 -5.85 0.85 9.93
CA PRO A 91 -7.08 0.07 9.71
C PRO A 91 -6.99 -1.33 10.34
N LYS A 92 -8.14 -1.81 10.81
CA LYS A 92 -8.40 -3.22 11.16
C LYS A 92 -9.74 -3.66 10.54
N PRO A 93 -9.83 -4.81 9.84
CA PRO A 93 -8.74 -5.72 9.47
C PRO A 93 -7.67 -5.02 8.62
N GLY A 94 -6.41 -5.39 8.80
CA GLY A 94 -5.31 -4.63 8.21
C GLY A 94 -4.01 -5.38 8.04
N TYR A 95 -3.04 -4.70 7.44
CA TYR A 95 -1.73 -5.26 7.17
C TYR A 95 -0.80 -5.09 8.40
N PRO A 96 -0.33 -6.19 9.03
CA PRO A 96 0.41 -6.13 10.31
C PRO A 96 1.72 -5.33 10.28
N LEU A 97 2.24 -5.04 9.08
CA LEU A 97 3.51 -4.34 8.91
C LEU A 97 3.49 -2.93 9.53
N ILE A 98 2.36 -2.22 9.50
CA ILE A 98 2.28 -0.84 10.00
C ILE A 98 2.60 -0.79 11.49
N GLU A 99 2.01 -1.68 12.27
CA GLU A 99 2.25 -1.79 13.72
C GLU A 99 3.70 -2.18 14.03
N SER A 100 4.25 -3.13 13.27
CA SER A 100 5.65 -3.53 13.43
C SER A 100 6.61 -2.36 13.20
N ILE A 101 6.41 -1.58 12.13
CA ILE A 101 7.24 -0.41 11.83
C ILE A 101 7.03 0.70 12.86
N ALA A 102 5.80 0.99 13.26
CA ALA A 102 5.51 2.00 14.29
C ALA A 102 6.26 1.71 15.60
N ARG A 103 6.28 0.44 16.05
CA ARG A 103 7.04 0.02 17.23
C ARG A 103 8.55 0.25 17.09
N LEU A 104 9.13 0.01 15.90
CA LEU A 104 10.54 0.31 15.63
C LEU A 104 10.84 1.81 15.73
N GLU A 105 9.83 2.64 15.48
CA GLU A 105 9.91 4.10 15.54
C GLU A 105 9.50 4.70 16.90
N CYS A 106 9.24 3.85 17.91
CA CYS A 106 8.71 4.27 19.21
C CYS A 106 7.37 5.02 19.11
N VAL A 107 6.55 4.66 18.11
CA VAL A 107 5.22 5.22 17.83
C VAL A 107 4.18 4.14 18.10
N ASP A 108 3.06 4.52 18.73
CA ASP A 108 1.95 3.60 18.94
C ASP A 108 0.99 3.57 17.74
N THR A 109 0.29 2.46 17.57
CA THR A 109 -0.82 2.37 16.61
C THR A 109 -2.16 2.38 17.34
N ILE A 110 -3.05 3.28 16.94
CA ILE A 110 -4.44 3.27 17.37
C ILE A 110 -5.28 2.75 16.21
N GLU A 111 -6.06 1.71 16.47
CA GLU A 111 -6.81 1.01 15.44
C GLU A 111 -8.14 1.72 15.15
N TYR A 112 -8.52 1.79 13.88
CA TYR A 112 -9.87 2.15 13.45
C TYR A 112 -10.48 1.01 12.62
N GLN A 113 -11.80 0.84 12.69
CA GLN A 113 -12.45 -0.33 12.12
C GLN A 113 -12.91 -0.09 10.68
N LEU A 114 -12.58 -1.07 9.83
CA LEU A 114 -13.31 -1.32 8.60
C LEU A 114 -14.52 -2.20 8.96
N ARG A 115 -15.71 -1.73 8.61
CA ARG A 115 -16.96 -2.44 8.84
C ARG A 115 -17.41 -3.13 7.56
N PHE A 116 -17.98 -4.32 7.68
CA PHE A 116 -18.51 -5.07 6.54
C PHE A 116 -20.03 -5.08 6.55
N ASP A 117 -20.65 -4.49 5.52
CA ASP A 117 -22.09 -4.60 5.24
C ASP A 117 -22.30 -4.73 3.72
N GLY A 118 -22.14 -5.95 3.21
CA GLY A 118 -22.11 -6.25 1.76
C GLY A 118 -20.84 -5.79 1.04
N SER A 119 -20.23 -4.70 1.50
CA SER A 119 -18.89 -4.24 1.16
C SER A 119 -18.22 -3.64 2.40
N TRP A 120 -16.90 -3.55 2.37
CA TRP A 120 -16.12 -2.90 3.41
C TRP A 120 -16.19 -1.37 3.30
N TYR A 121 -16.32 -0.71 4.45
CA TYR A 121 -16.34 0.75 4.56
C TYR A 121 -15.63 1.21 5.82
N ILE A 122 -15.14 2.45 5.82
CA ILE A 122 -14.45 3.08 6.96
C ILE A 122 -15.50 3.73 7.88
N ASP A 123 -15.48 3.39 9.17
CA ASP A 123 -16.30 4.08 10.17
C ASP A 123 -15.71 5.44 10.54
N VAL A 124 -16.09 6.47 9.77
CA VAL A 124 -15.61 7.85 9.97
C VAL A 124 -16.06 8.44 11.31
N ALA A 125 -17.20 7.98 11.86
CA ALA A 125 -17.68 8.44 13.15
C ALA A 125 -16.80 7.93 14.30
N GLU A 126 -16.36 6.67 14.21
CA GLU A 126 -15.37 6.11 15.14
C GLU A 126 -14.03 6.85 15.08
N LEU A 127 -13.54 7.15 13.87
CA LEU A 127 -12.31 7.94 13.69
C LEU A 127 -12.41 9.32 14.35
N ARG A 128 -13.55 10.00 14.22
CA ARG A 128 -13.81 11.27 14.90
C ARG A 128 -13.77 11.11 16.42
N ALA A 129 -14.41 10.06 16.95
CA ALA A 129 -14.40 9.79 18.39
C ALA A 129 -12.99 9.49 18.92
N LEU A 130 -12.14 8.80 18.16
CA LEU A 130 -10.73 8.56 18.52
C LEU A 130 -9.93 9.87 18.59
N LEU A 131 -10.14 10.76 17.62
CA LEU A 131 -9.50 12.08 17.58
C LEU A 131 -10.03 13.06 18.63
N ASP A 132 -11.28 12.91 19.06
CA ASP A 132 -11.89 13.69 20.16
C ASP A 132 -11.61 13.10 21.55
N GLY A 133 -11.18 11.84 21.60
CA GLY A 133 -10.95 11.10 22.82
C GLY A 133 -9.66 11.49 23.57
N PRO A 134 -9.39 10.82 24.70
CA PRO A 134 -8.22 11.11 25.55
C PRO A 134 -6.87 10.97 24.82
N GLN A 135 -6.82 10.11 23.79
CA GLN A 135 -5.63 9.89 22.97
C GLN A 135 -5.57 10.76 21.70
N GLY A 136 -6.57 11.61 21.46
CA GLY A 136 -6.66 12.42 20.24
C GLY A 136 -5.44 13.32 20.02
N ALA A 137 -4.97 13.96 21.10
CA ALA A 137 -3.87 14.94 21.04
C ALA A 137 -2.50 14.36 20.65
N ARG A 138 -2.32 13.04 20.73
CA ARG A 138 -1.09 12.33 20.33
C ARG A 138 -1.18 11.70 18.94
N ILE A 139 -2.34 11.75 18.30
CA ILE A 139 -2.50 11.22 16.93
C ILE A 139 -1.93 12.23 15.94
N ARG A 140 -1.00 11.77 15.09
CA ARG A 140 -0.29 12.62 14.11
C ARG A 140 -0.59 12.27 12.66
N ALA A 141 -0.95 11.02 12.39
CA ALA A 141 -1.26 10.57 11.04
C ALA A 141 -2.41 9.58 11.00
N LEU A 142 -3.13 9.57 9.88
CA LEU A 142 -4.07 8.55 9.47
C LEU A 142 -3.47 7.75 8.32
N VAL A 143 -3.24 6.45 8.55
CA VAL A 143 -2.81 5.52 7.51
C VAL A 143 -4.04 4.99 6.79
N LEU A 144 -4.14 5.23 5.48
CA LEU A 144 -5.17 4.68 4.60
C LEU A 144 -4.50 3.70 3.62
N ILE A 145 -4.92 2.44 3.60
CA ILE A 145 -4.47 1.47 2.58
C ILE A 145 -5.55 1.41 1.51
N ASN A 146 -5.22 1.75 0.25
CA ASN A 146 -6.18 2.00 -0.81
C ASN A 146 -5.76 1.32 -2.13
N PRO A 147 -6.30 0.13 -2.46
CA PRO A 147 -7.25 -0.68 -1.70
C PRO A 147 -6.57 -1.40 -0.53
N ASN A 148 -7.34 -1.65 0.52
CA ASN A 148 -6.86 -2.28 1.74
C ASN A 148 -6.47 -3.76 1.53
N ASN A 149 -5.48 -4.22 2.30
CA ASN A 149 -5.10 -5.63 2.40
C ASN A 149 -5.36 -6.09 3.84
N PRO A 150 -6.16 -7.14 4.08
CA PRO A 150 -6.63 -8.17 3.13
C PRO A 150 -8.01 -7.92 2.51
N THR A 151 -8.75 -6.86 2.91
CA THR A 151 -10.18 -6.73 2.57
C THR A 151 -10.45 -6.39 1.11
N GLY A 152 -9.46 -5.81 0.42
CA GLY A 152 -9.57 -5.35 -0.96
C GLY A 152 -10.40 -4.08 -1.14
N SER A 153 -10.74 -3.36 -0.06
CA SER A 153 -11.64 -2.20 -0.11
C SER A 153 -10.95 -0.92 -0.56
N TYR A 154 -11.51 -0.19 -1.53
CA TYR A 154 -11.07 1.19 -1.80
C TYR A 154 -11.71 2.17 -0.80
N VAL A 155 -11.02 3.29 -0.56
CA VAL A 155 -11.60 4.45 0.14
C VAL A 155 -12.69 5.05 -0.76
N LYS A 156 -13.93 5.10 -0.27
CA LYS A 156 -15.07 5.61 -1.06
C LYS A 156 -15.00 7.11 -1.22
N ALA A 157 -15.62 7.64 -2.27
CA ALA A 157 -15.71 9.08 -2.50
C ALA A 157 -16.28 9.86 -1.29
N GLY A 158 -17.38 9.36 -0.70
CA GLY A 158 -18.01 9.98 0.47
C GLY A 158 -17.18 9.83 1.76
N GLU A 159 -16.40 8.76 1.89
CA GLU A 159 -15.46 8.60 3.01
C GLU A 159 -14.29 9.56 2.85
N ARG A 160 -13.69 9.61 1.65
CA ARG A 160 -12.55 10.47 1.33
C ARG A 160 -12.82 11.92 1.70
N GLU A 161 -13.96 12.47 1.26
CA GLU A 161 -14.31 13.87 1.56
C GLU A 161 -14.34 14.13 3.07
N GLN A 162 -14.98 13.24 3.84
CA GLN A 162 -15.08 13.37 5.29
C GLN A 162 -13.73 13.18 5.99
N LEU A 163 -12.92 12.22 5.54
CA LEU A 163 -11.59 11.93 6.09
C LEU A 163 -10.62 13.09 5.83
N VAL A 164 -10.59 13.62 4.61
CA VAL A 164 -9.75 14.79 4.28
C VAL A 164 -10.19 16.01 5.11
N GLY A 165 -11.49 16.25 5.24
CA GLY A 165 -12.03 17.31 6.09
C GLY A 165 -11.61 17.16 7.55
N LEU A 166 -11.76 15.95 8.10
CA LEU A 166 -11.40 15.61 9.48
C LEU A 166 -9.90 15.77 9.74
N CYS A 167 -9.06 15.25 8.84
CA CYS A 167 -7.60 15.37 8.94
C CYS A 167 -7.14 16.84 8.91
N ARG A 168 -7.73 17.65 8.01
CA ARG A 168 -7.48 19.09 7.94
C ARG A 168 -7.88 19.81 9.23
N GLU A 169 -9.07 19.52 9.76
CA GLU A 169 -9.59 20.14 10.99
C GLU A 169 -8.71 19.83 12.22
N ARG A 170 -8.10 18.64 12.25
CA ARG A 170 -7.33 18.16 13.40
C ARG A 170 -5.81 18.30 13.24
N GLY A 171 -5.33 18.78 12.10
CA GLY A 171 -3.89 18.85 11.81
C GLY A 171 -3.22 17.47 11.76
N VAL A 172 -3.98 16.45 11.33
CA VAL A 172 -3.49 15.07 11.17
C VAL A 172 -3.13 14.86 9.70
N ALA A 173 -1.93 14.33 9.45
CA ALA A 173 -1.50 14.01 8.08
C ALA A 173 -2.16 12.72 7.57
N ILE A 174 -2.27 12.55 6.26
CA ILE A 174 -2.70 11.31 5.63
C ILE A 174 -1.47 10.59 5.08
N ILE A 175 -1.31 9.31 5.41
CA ILE A 175 -0.36 8.40 4.76
C ILE A 175 -1.20 7.43 3.93
N ALA A 176 -1.19 7.58 2.61
CA ALA A 176 -1.99 6.76 1.71
C ALA A 176 -1.12 5.70 1.03
N ASP A 177 -1.33 4.42 1.32
CA ASP A 177 -0.63 3.32 0.69
C ASP A 177 -1.43 2.77 -0.49
N GLU A 178 -0.94 3.02 -1.69
CA GLU A 178 -1.66 2.80 -2.95
C GLU A 178 -1.02 1.72 -3.82
N VAL A 179 -0.14 0.89 -3.24
CA VAL A 179 0.61 -0.16 -3.98
C VAL A 179 -0.29 -1.17 -4.69
N PHE A 180 -1.55 -1.30 -4.27
CA PHE A 180 -2.53 -2.22 -4.86
C PHE A 180 -3.55 -1.51 -5.77
N TYR A 181 -3.45 -0.20 -5.96
CA TYR A 181 -4.51 0.61 -6.56
C TYR A 181 -4.90 0.16 -7.97
N ASP A 182 -3.93 -0.27 -8.77
CA ASP A 182 -4.16 -0.66 -10.16
C ASP A 182 -4.71 -2.09 -10.32
N TYR A 183 -5.02 -2.81 -9.24
CA TYR A 183 -5.52 -4.18 -9.29
C TYR A 183 -7.02 -4.26 -8.99
N ALA A 184 -7.82 -3.53 -9.76
CA ALA A 184 -9.26 -3.54 -9.61
C ALA A 184 -9.87 -4.93 -9.91
N LEU A 185 -10.77 -5.36 -9.03
CA LEU A 185 -11.56 -6.58 -9.08
C LEU A 185 -13.04 -6.24 -9.32
N GLU A 186 -13.80 -5.98 -8.24
CA GLU A 186 -15.22 -5.59 -8.31
C GLU A 186 -15.45 -4.15 -7.81
N PRO A 187 -14.75 -3.13 -8.35
CA PRO A 187 -14.78 -1.76 -7.83
C PRO A 187 -16.14 -1.10 -7.99
N PHE A 188 -16.42 -0.15 -7.10
CA PHE A 188 -17.50 0.82 -7.30
C PHE A 188 -17.03 1.96 -8.21
N PRO A 189 -17.97 2.67 -8.88
CA PRO A 189 -17.61 3.87 -9.62
C PRO A 189 -17.10 4.97 -8.66
N GLY A 190 -16.19 5.82 -9.17
CA GLY A 190 -15.70 6.99 -8.42
C GLY A 190 -14.53 6.72 -7.47
N ASN A 191 -13.87 5.56 -7.57
CA ASN A 191 -12.60 5.33 -6.88
C ASN A 191 -11.53 6.29 -7.41
N ALA A 192 -10.80 6.94 -6.51
CA ALA A 192 -9.74 7.89 -6.83
C ALA A 192 -8.52 7.70 -5.91
N ARG A 193 -7.33 8.01 -6.43
CA ARG A 193 -6.09 8.02 -5.65
C ARG A 193 -6.03 9.22 -4.71
N LEU A 194 -5.47 9.04 -3.52
CA LEU A 194 -5.16 10.11 -2.57
C LEU A 194 -3.90 10.89 -3.02
N ALA A 195 -3.08 10.32 -3.90
CA ALA A 195 -1.96 11.01 -4.53
C ALA A 195 -2.42 12.32 -5.20
N GLY A 196 -1.88 13.46 -4.75
CA GLY A 196 -2.27 14.78 -5.27
C GLY A 196 -3.42 15.45 -4.51
N GLU A 197 -3.91 14.87 -3.41
CA GLU A 197 -4.91 15.49 -2.54
C GLU A 197 -4.44 16.87 -2.04
N ALA A 198 -5.32 17.87 -2.12
CA ALA A 198 -5.00 19.27 -1.81
C ALA A 198 -5.59 19.73 -0.47
N GLY A 199 -6.58 19.02 0.07
CA GLY A 199 -7.33 19.41 1.26
C GLY A 199 -6.59 19.17 2.58
N ALA A 200 -5.68 18.19 2.64
CA ALA A 200 -4.89 17.87 3.83
C ALA A 200 -3.47 17.45 3.43
N LEU A 201 -2.50 17.63 4.33
CA LEU A 201 -1.14 17.14 4.12
C LEU A 201 -1.16 15.62 3.93
N THR A 202 -0.78 15.19 2.73
CA THR A 202 -0.94 13.81 2.27
C THR A 202 0.37 13.30 1.67
N PHE A 203 0.78 12.11 2.13
CA PHE A 203 1.92 11.35 1.63
C PHE A 203 1.40 10.07 0.99
N ALA A 204 1.35 10.04 -0.35
CA ALA A 204 0.95 8.85 -1.08
C ALA A 204 2.17 7.95 -1.36
N LEU A 205 2.04 6.65 -1.09
CA LEU A 205 3.07 5.64 -1.18
C LEU A 205 2.73 4.68 -2.31
N ASP A 206 3.69 4.42 -3.19
CA ASP A 206 3.57 3.39 -4.21
C ASP A 206 4.98 2.83 -4.53
N GLY A 207 5.07 1.80 -5.37
CA GLY A 207 6.36 1.20 -5.69
C GLY A 207 6.32 0.00 -6.62
N PHE A 208 7.49 -0.35 -7.15
CA PHE A 208 7.61 -1.39 -8.17
C PHE A 208 7.34 -2.81 -7.66
N SER A 209 7.38 -3.06 -6.34
CA SER A 209 7.15 -4.40 -5.79
C SER A 209 5.84 -5.01 -6.25
N LYS A 210 4.79 -4.19 -6.38
CA LYS A 210 3.47 -4.63 -6.83
C LYS A 210 3.32 -4.47 -8.34
N MET A 211 3.52 -3.26 -8.87
CA MET A 211 3.44 -2.95 -10.30
C MET A 211 4.21 -3.93 -11.22
N LEU A 212 5.40 -4.41 -10.80
CA LEU A 212 6.20 -5.36 -11.58
C LEU A 212 5.99 -6.83 -11.17
N ALA A 213 5.12 -7.13 -10.21
CA ALA A 213 5.08 -8.43 -9.53
C ALA A 213 6.48 -8.92 -9.08
N ALA A 214 7.37 -7.98 -8.75
CA ALA A 214 8.77 -8.22 -8.45
C ALA A 214 9.10 -7.63 -7.08
N PRO A 215 8.75 -8.31 -5.96
CA PRO A 215 9.00 -7.78 -4.61
C PRO A 215 10.48 -7.47 -4.35
N HIS A 216 11.39 -8.13 -5.06
CA HIS A 216 12.84 -7.94 -5.01
C HIS A 216 13.34 -6.71 -5.79
N ALA A 217 12.50 -5.99 -6.54
CA ALA A 217 12.90 -4.77 -7.26
C ALA A 217 13.30 -3.63 -6.31
N LYS A 218 12.74 -3.60 -5.10
CA LYS A 218 13.11 -2.71 -3.98
C LYS A 218 13.26 -1.23 -4.38
N VAL A 219 12.20 -0.69 -4.98
CA VAL A 219 12.00 0.74 -5.20
C VAL A 219 10.58 1.10 -4.84
N GLY A 220 10.42 2.14 -4.02
CA GLY A 220 9.16 2.81 -3.75
C GLY A 220 9.35 4.32 -3.76
N TRP A 221 8.25 5.04 -3.66
CA TRP A 221 8.27 6.49 -3.61
C TRP A 221 7.23 7.06 -2.65
N ILE A 222 7.49 8.30 -2.23
CA ILE A 222 6.53 9.16 -1.56
C ILE A 222 6.17 10.30 -2.50
N GLN A 223 4.89 10.51 -2.77
CA GLN A 223 4.37 11.71 -3.39
C GLN A 223 3.73 12.61 -2.33
N VAL A 224 4.26 13.83 -2.19
CA VAL A 224 3.79 14.80 -1.18
C VAL A 224 2.78 15.76 -1.81
N SER A 225 1.64 15.94 -1.14
CA SER A 225 0.56 16.82 -1.58
C SER A 225 -0.19 17.42 -0.37
N GLY A 226 -1.02 18.44 -0.60
CA GLY A 226 -1.77 19.14 0.43
C GLY A 226 -1.63 20.66 0.35
N PRO A 227 -2.05 21.38 1.41
CA PRO A 227 -1.86 22.83 1.50
C PRO A 227 -0.39 23.22 1.37
N GLU A 228 -0.11 24.23 0.55
CA GLU A 228 1.25 24.59 0.13
C GLU A 228 2.20 24.93 1.30
N THR A 229 1.69 25.54 2.37
CA THR A 229 2.46 25.83 3.58
C THR A 229 2.94 24.57 4.27
N ASP A 230 2.04 23.58 4.39
CA ASP A 230 2.27 22.35 5.12
C ASP A 230 3.19 21.44 4.31
N VAL A 231 2.98 21.36 2.99
CA VAL A 231 3.86 20.64 2.05
C VAL A 231 5.29 21.20 2.12
N ARG A 232 5.46 22.52 2.07
CA ARG A 232 6.79 23.14 2.12
C ARG A 232 7.53 22.80 3.40
N GLU A 233 6.86 22.92 4.55
CA GLU A 233 7.49 22.62 5.84
C GLU A 233 7.77 21.12 6.02
N ALA A 234 6.83 20.26 5.62
CA ALA A 234 7.02 18.81 5.63
C ALA A 234 8.20 18.39 4.77
N MET A 235 8.30 18.89 3.53
CA MET A 235 9.41 18.58 2.61
C MET A 235 10.75 19.10 3.13
N ARG A 236 10.79 20.30 3.74
CA ARG A 236 12.01 20.83 4.35
C ARG A 236 12.55 19.90 5.44
N ARG A 237 11.67 19.30 6.25
CA ARG A 237 12.04 18.35 7.31
C ARG A 237 12.33 16.95 6.75
N LEU A 238 11.56 16.50 5.76
CA LEU A 238 11.77 15.21 5.10
C LEU A 238 13.07 15.17 4.31
N ASP A 239 13.50 16.29 3.72
CA ASP A 239 14.82 16.42 3.09
C ASP A 239 15.95 16.16 4.09
N VAL A 240 15.83 16.62 5.34
CA VAL A 240 16.84 16.36 6.39
C VAL A 240 16.91 14.85 6.69
N ILE A 241 15.76 14.22 6.90
CA ILE A 241 15.69 12.78 7.13
C ILE A 241 16.31 12.05 5.92
N ALA A 242 15.91 12.42 4.71
CA ALA A 242 16.34 11.72 3.51
C ALA A 242 17.84 11.91 3.20
N ASP A 243 18.42 13.07 3.53
CA ASP A 243 19.85 13.36 3.40
C ASP A 243 20.71 12.51 4.36
N ASP A 244 20.19 12.15 5.54
CA ASP A 244 20.89 11.25 6.47
C ASP A 244 21.05 9.81 5.91
N TYR A 245 20.16 9.40 4.99
CA TYR A 245 20.20 8.08 4.37
C TYR A 245 20.78 8.06 2.96
N LEU A 246 20.53 9.11 2.15
CA LEU A 246 20.80 9.17 0.71
C LEU A 246 20.42 7.85 -0.01
N PRO A 247 19.13 7.45 0.05
CA PRO A 247 18.76 6.04 -0.03
C PRO A 247 18.82 5.45 -1.45
N MET A 248 18.83 6.28 -2.49
CA MET A 248 18.64 5.80 -3.85
C MET A 248 19.96 5.56 -4.57
N SER A 249 20.19 4.31 -4.95
CA SER A 249 21.33 3.90 -5.76
C SER A 249 21.20 4.41 -7.19
N ASP A 250 22.22 5.10 -7.71
CA ASP A 250 22.28 5.54 -9.12
C ASP A 250 22.19 4.36 -10.10
N ILE A 251 22.66 3.17 -9.69
CA ILE A 251 22.58 1.96 -10.50
C ILE A 251 21.10 1.58 -10.71
N ILE A 252 20.32 1.57 -9.63
CA ILE A 252 18.88 1.25 -9.69
C ILE A 252 18.12 2.39 -10.35
N ALA A 253 18.44 3.64 -10.01
CA ALA A 253 17.79 4.82 -10.57
C ALA A 253 17.94 4.90 -12.10
N SER A 254 19.09 4.48 -12.65
CA SER A 254 19.31 4.42 -14.10
C SER A 254 18.36 3.45 -14.82
N ARG A 255 17.79 2.48 -14.10
CA ARG A 255 16.83 1.50 -14.64
C ARG A 255 15.38 1.91 -14.48
N ILE A 256 15.08 2.96 -13.70
CA ILE A 256 13.70 3.39 -13.44
C ILE A 256 12.89 3.60 -14.72
N PRO A 257 13.40 4.26 -15.78
CA PRO A 257 12.66 4.39 -17.04
C PRO A 257 12.24 3.04 -17.66
N ASP A 258 13.16 2.07 -17.72
CA ASP A 258 12.88 0.72 -18.24
C ASP A 258 11.84 -0.01 -17.37
N LEU A 259 11.93 0.16 -16.04
CA LEU A 259 11.01 -0.42 -15.08
C LEU A 259 9.60 0.17 -15.20
N LEU A 260 9.47 1.49 -15.42
CA LEU A 260 8.17 2.14 -15.63
C LEU A 260 7.47 1.64 -16.89
N GLU A 261 8.23 1.41 -17.96
CA GLU A 261 7.67 0.84 -19.20
C GLU A 261 7.21 -0.61 -19.00
N ALA A 262 8.02 -1.42 -18.32
CA ALA A 262 7.65 -2.80 -17.99
C ALA A 262 6.43 -2.88 -17.05
N ALA A 263 6.28 -1.92 -16.13
CA ALA A 263 5.17 -1.87 -15.17
C ALA A 263 3.80 -1.81 -15.85
N LYS A 264 3.67 -1.10 -16.97
CA LYS A 264 2.40 -1.01 -17.72
C LYS A 264 1.93 -2.40 -18.16
N VAL A 265 2.80 -3.14 -18.84
CA VAL A 265 2.50 -4.49 -19.35
C VAL A 265 2.29 -5.49 -18.23
N GLN A 266 3.15 -5.44 -17.21
CA GLN A 266 3.12 -6.41 -16.11
C GLN A 266 1.88 -6.25 -15.23
N THR A 267 1.44 -5.00 -14.99
CA THR A 267 0.22 -4.71 -14.24
C THR A 267 -1.00 -5.30 -14.93
N ASP A 268 -1.13 -5.14 -16.25
CA ASP A 268 -2.25 -5.69 -17.02
C ASP A 268 -2.27 -7.22 -17.01
N LEU A 269 -1.10 -7.87 -17.14
CA LEU A 269 -0.99 -9.33 -17.08
C LEU A 269 -1.46 -9.87 -15.72
N VAL A 270 -1.00 -9.27 -14.63
CA VAL A 270 -1.38 -9.67 -13.26
C VAL A 270 -2.86 -9.35 -13.00
N ARG A 271 -3.36 -8.20 -13.47
CA ARG A 271 -4.78 -7.86 -13.38
C ARG A 271 -5.65 -8.91 -14.07
N GLY A 272 -5.28 -9.32 -15.28
CA GLY A 272 -5.97 -10.39 -16.02
C GLY A 272 -5.99 -11.71 -15.25
N ARG A 273 -4.86 -12.09 -14.62
CA ARG A 273 -4.74 -13.27 -13.75
C ARG A 273 -5.71 -13.23 -12.58
N VAL A 274 -5.65 -12.18 -11.77
CA VAL A 274 -6.43 -12.10 -10.52
C VAL A 274 -7.93 -12.01 -10.80
N GLN A 275 -8.34 -11.29 -11.85
CA GLN A 275 -9.74 -11.23 -12.28
C GLN A 275 -10.23 -12.57 -12.84
N GLY A 276 -9.38 -13.29 -13.57
CA GLY A 276 -9.67 -14.63 -14.07
C GLY A 276 -9.93 -15.63 -12.94
N ASN A 277 -9.04 -15.63 -11.95
CA ASN A 277 -9.14 -16.49 -10.77
C ASN A 277 -10.35 -16.10 -9.90
N LEU A 278 -10.64 -14.81 -9.71
CA LEU A 278 -11.85 -14.38 -8.98
C LEU A 278 -13.14 -14.88 -9.67
N ARG A 279 -13.24 -14.78 -11.00
CA ARG A 279 -14.38 -15.34 -11.74
C ARG A 279 -14.48 -16.87 -11.58
N ALA A 280 -13.36 -17.57 -11.51
CA ALA A 280 -13.35 -19.00 -11.26
C ALA A 280 -13.83 -19.32 -9.83
N LEU A 281 -13.36 -18.57 -8.84
CA LEU A 281 -13.80 -18.69 -7.45
C LEU A 281 -15.32 -18.55 -7.32
N HIS A 282 -15.92 -17.51 -7.90
CA HIS A 282 -17.37 -17.33 -7.87
C HIS A 282 -18.11 -18.55 -8.42
N ARG A 283 -17.71 -19.06 -9.60
CA ARG A 283 -18.35 -20.25 -10.18
C ARG A 283 -18.20 -21.48 -9.29
N MET A 284 -17.04 -21.67 -8.67
CA MET A 284 -16.80 -22.81 -7.80
C MET A 284 -17.66 -22.75 -6.54
N LEU A 285 -17.73 -21.57 -5.89
CA LEU A 285 -18.58 -21.36 -4.73
C LEU A 285 -20.08 -21.49 -5.06
N GLU A 286 -20.53 -20.98 -6.22
CA GLU A 286 -21.91 -21.15 -6.69
C GLU A 286 -22.27 -22.61 -6.98
N SER A 287 -21.29 -23.41 -7.40
CA SER A 287 -21.47 -24.84 -7.71
C SER A 287 -21.26 -25.78 -6.52
N ASP A 288 -20.77 -25.26 -5.38
CA ASP A 288 -20.49 -26.05 -4.19
C ASP A 288 -21.81 -26.56 -3.58
N PRO A 289 -22.02 -27.88 -3.45
CA PRO A 289 -23.27 -28.42 -2.92
C PRO A 289 -23.50 -28.10 -1.46
N LEU A 290 -22.44 -27.86 -0.68
CA LEU A 290 -22.56 -27.52 0.73
C LEU A 290 -22.99 -26.06 0.92
N GLY A 291 -22.46 -25.14 0.11
CA GLY A 291 -22.92 -23.75 0.01
C GLY A 291 -22.69 -22.92 1.26
N VAL A 292 -21.77 -23.35 2.14
CA VAL A 292 -21.46 -22.71 3.43
C VAL A 292 -20.23 -21.82 3.39
N VAL A 293 -19.47 -21.87 2.28
CA VAL A 293 -18.31 -21.01 2.04
C VAL A 293 -18.72 -19.88 1.09
N SER A 294 -18.36 -18.66 1.44
CA SER A 294 -18.60 -17.47 0.60
C SER A 294 -17.34 -16.62 0.52
N VAL A 295 -17.25 -15.78 -0.51
CA VAL A 295 -16.18 -14.77 -0.62
C VAL A 295 -16.73 -13.42 -0.20
N LEU A 296 -16.01 -12.72 0.68
CA LEU A 296 -16.32 -11.32 0.97
C LEU A 296 -15.92 -10.48 -0.23
N ARG A 297 -16.81 -9.57 -0.65
CA ARG A 297 -16.57 -8.71 -1.81
C ARG A 297 -15.23 -7.99 -1.67
N ALA A 298 -14.39 -8.13 -2.69
CA ALA A 298 -13.10 -7.47 -2.80
C ALA A 298 -13.12 -6.56 -4.04
N GLU A 299 -12.79 -5.29 -3.85
CA GLU A 299 -12.86 -4.30 -4.92
C GLU A 299 -11.53 -4.17 -5.67
N GLY A 300 -10.41 -4.45 -4.99
CA GLY A 300 -9.10 -4.51 -5.59
C GLY A 300 -8.10 -5.33 -4.78
N GLY A 301 -6.87 -5.43 -5.27
CA GLY A 301 -5.81 -6.23 -4.66
C GLY A 301 -5.72 -7.64 -5.26
N TRP A 302 -4.91 -8.49 -4.62
CA TRP A 302 -4.52 -9.81 -5.16
C TRP A 302 -4.91 -10.96 -4.23
N ASN A 303 -5.54 -10.63 -3.11
CA ASN A 303 -6.02 -11.56 -2.10
C ASN A 303 -7.51 -11.31 -1.88
N VAL A 304 -8.23 -12.34 -1.46
CA VAL A 304 -9.62 -12.23 -1.04
C VAL A 304 -9.82 -12.97 0.28
N LEU A 305 -10.82 -12.55 1.04
CA LEU A 305 -11.23 -13.21 2.27
C LEU A 305 -12.40 -14.15 1.97
N LEU A 306 -12.20 -15.43 2.23
CA LEU A 306 -13.29 -16.39 2.33
C LEU A 306 -13.90 -16.32 3.72
N ARG A 307 -15.22 -16.44 3.80
CA ARG A 307 -15.98 -16.72 5.01
C ARG A 307 -16.37 -18.19 5.01
N VAL A 308 -15.96 -18.90 6.06
CA VAL A 308 -16.31 -20.28 6.36
C VAL A 308 -17.19 -20.34 7.62
N PRO A 309 -17.85 -21.47 7.94
CA PRO A 309 -18.64 -21.58 9.16
C PRO A 309 -17.82 -21.30 10.42
N GLY A 310 -18.24 -20.30 11.21
CA GLY A 310 -17.50 -19.86 12.41
C GLY A 310 -17.46 -20.87 13.56
N VAL A 311 -18.11 -22.03 13.41
CA VAL A 311 -17.96 -23.18 14.32
C VAL A 311 -16.65 -23.93 14.10
N ILE A 312 -16.04 -23.78 12.92
CA ILE A 312 -14.74 -24.35 12.60
C ILE A 312 -13.67 -23.37 13.10
N ASP A 313 -12.72 -23.87 13.89
CA ASP A 313 -11.56 -23.06 14.28
C ASP A 313 -10.64 -22.85 13.07
N GLU A 314 -10.18 -21.61 12.88
CA GLU A 314 -9.36 -21.28 11.71
C GLU A 314 -8.00 -22.01 11.73
N ASN A 315 -7.43 -22.30 12.91
CA ASN A 315 -6.20 -23.08 12.99
C ASN A 315 -6.45 -24.54 12.65
N GLU A 316 -7.56 -25.11 13.12
CA GLU A 316 -7.94 -26.49 12.80
C GLU A 316 -8.13 -26.67 11.30
N LEU A 317 -8.84 -25.74 10.65
CA LEU A 317 -8.99 -25.73 9.19
C LEU A 317 -7.64 -25.72 8.47
N VAL A 318 -6.73 -24.81 8.85
CA VAL A 318 -5.44 -24.67 8.17
C VAL A 318 -4.51 -25.86 8.45
N LEU A 319 -4.50 -26.40 9.67
CA LEU A 319 -3.72 -27.59 10.00
C LEU A 319 -4.24 -28.81 9.24
N HIS A 320 -5.56 -28.97 9.14
CA HIS A 320 -6.17 -30.04 8.34
C HIS A 320 -5.80 -29.93 6.86
N MET A 321 -5.87 -28.73 6.28
CA MET A 321 -5.43 -28.49 4.89
C MET A 321 -3.96 -28.87 4.67
N ILE A 322 -3.09 -28.58 5.65
CA ILE A 322 -1.67 -28.92 5.59
C ILE A 322 -1.48 -30.45 5.66
N ASP A 323 -2.11 -31.11 6.62
CA ASP A 323 -1.91 -32.54 6.88
C ASP A 323 -2.54 -33.43 5.79
N ALA A 324 -3.75 -33.08 5.32
CA ALA A 324 -4.50 -33.88 4.35
C ALA A 324 -4.15 -33.56 2.89
N HIS A 325 -3.81 -32.30 2.58
CA HIS A 325 -3.65 -31.83 1.20
C HIS A 325 -2.30 -31.18 0.90
N GLY A 326 -1.46 -30.89 1.90
CA GLY A 326 -0.19 -30.20 1.70
C GLY A 326 -0.35 -28.73 1.27
N VAL A 327 -1.51 -28.13 1.52
CA VAL A 327 -1.83 -26.73 1.16
C VAL A 327 -2.00 -25.93 2.44
N SER A 328 -1.50 -24.70 2.45
CA SER A 328 -1.66 -23.77 3.57
C SER A 328 -2.37 -22.50 3.12
N GLY A 329 -3.04 -21.83 4.06
CA GLY A 329 -3.67 -20.54 3.88
C GLY A 329 -3.38 -19.63 5.08
N GLN A 330 -3.86 -18.39 5.02
CA GLN A 330 -3.69 -17.43 6.11
C GLN A 330 -5.01 -17.26 6.86
N PRO A 331 -5.11 -17.74 8.11
CA PRO A 331 -6.25 -17.49 8.99
C PRO A 331 -6.61 -16.01 9.13
N GLY A 332 -7.87 -15.71 9.40
CA GLY A 332 -8.39 -14.38 9.62
C GLY A 332 -7.67 -13.62 10.74
N TYR A 333 -7.28 -14.30 11.81
CA TYR A 333 -6.60 -13.65 12.94
C TYR A 333 -5.24 -13.02 12.56
N PHE A 334 -4.56 -13.45 11.49
CA PHE A 334 -3.33 -12.79 11.01
C PHE A 334 -3.57 -11.36 10.52
N PHE A 335 -4.84 -11.02 10.24
CA PHE A 335 -5.28 -9.71 9.77
C PHE A 335 -6.23 -9.04 10.76
N ASP A 336 -6.28 -9.54 12.00
CA ASP A 336 -7.12 -9.00 13.07
C ASP A 336 -8.62 -9.08 12.80
N MET A 337 -9.06 -10.15 12.14
CA MET A 337 -10.49 -10.48 12.08
C MET A 337 -11.01 -10.76 13.49
N ALA A 338 -12.13 -10.12 13.86
CA ALA A 338 -12.65 -10.16 15.23
C ALA A 338 -13.27 -11.51 15.65
N SER A 339 -13.51 -12.41 14.71
CA SER A 339 -14.12 -13.72 14.97
C SER A 339 -13.52 -14.78 14.06
N ASN A 340 -13.61 -16.04 14.48
CA ASN A 340 -13.32 -17.19 13.63
C ASN A 340 -14.22 -17.18 12.37
N GLY A 341 -13.77 -17.92 11.36
CA GLY A 341 -14.52 -18.18 10.15
C GLY A 341 -14.01 -17.43 8.93
N TYR A 342 -12.74 -17.02 8.92
CA TYR A 342 -12.12 -16.35 7.78
C TYR A 342 -10.80 -17.01 7.35
N LEU A 343 -10.61 -17.06 6.05
CA LEU A 343 -9.39 -17.54 5.43
C LEU A 343 -9.02 -16.61 4.26
N ALA A 344 -7.85 -15.99 4.32
CA ALA A 344 -7.32 -15.25 3.18
C ALA A 344 -6.66 -16.20 2.18
N ILE A 345 -7.01 -16.03 0.91
CA ILE A 345 -6.41 -16.77 -0.21
C ILE A 345 -5.88 -15.82 -1.28
N SER A 346 -4.84 -16.25 -1.99
CA SER A 346 -4.25 -15.48 -3.08
C SER A 346 -4.91 -15.79 -4.43
N LEU A 347 -5.17 -14.75 -5.22
CA LEU A 347 -5.65 -14.83 -6.59
C LEU A 347 -4.49 -14.93 -7.61
N LEU A 348 -3.23 -14.97 -7.18
CA LEU A 348 -2.05 -15.02 -8.06
C LEU A 348 -1.75 -16.36 -8.73
N PRO A 349 -2.00 -17.54 -8.13
CA PRO A 349 -1.55 -18.82 -8.69
C PRO A 349 -2.03 -19.06 -10.13
N GLU A 350 -1.37 -20.00 -10.83
CA GLU A 350 -1.85 -20.48 -12.14
C GLU A 350 -3.29 -21.01 -12.01
N PRO A 351 -4.18 -20.96 -13.03
CA PRO A 351 -5.62 -21.09 -12.80
C PRO A 351 -5.98 -22.51 -12.32
N ASP A 352 -5.23 -23.51 -12.78
CA ASP A 352 -5.40 -24.90 -12.36
C ASP A 352 -4.94 -25.11 -10.90
N GLU A 353 -3.85 -24.47 -10.50
CA GLU A 353 -3.36 -24.48 -9.11
C GLU A 353 -4.32 -23.72 -8.20
N PHE A 354 -4.81 -22.56 -8.63
CA PHE A 354 -5.83 -21.79 -7.92
C PHE A 354 -7.11 -22.61 -7.71
N ALA A 355 -7.62 -23.23 -8.77
CA ALA A 355 -8.82 -24.08 -8.70
C ALA A 355 -8.58 -25.35 -7.86
N HIS A 356 -7.35 -25.88 -7.81
CA HIS A 356 -7.00 -26.93 -6.87
C HIS A 356 -7.05 -26.44 -5.42
N ASN A 357 -6.43 -25.30 -5.11
CA ASN A 357 -6.39 -24.74 -3.76
C ASN A 357 -7.80 -24.40 -3.24
N VAL A 358 -8.68 -23.86 -4.09
CA VAL A 358 -10.08 -23.60 -3.70
C VAL A 358 -10.83 -24.91 -3.40
N ARG A 359 -10.62 -25.98 -4.18
CA ARG A 359 -11.22 -27.30 -3.89
C ARG A 359 -10.76 -27.83 -2.54
N VAL A 360 -9.47 -27.71 -2.23
CA VAL A 360 -8.94 -28.11 -0.92
C VAL A 360 -9.66 -27.39 0.23
N VAL A 361 -9.91 -26.09 0.11
CA VAL A 361 -10.67 -25.35 1.13
C VAL A 361 -12.09 -25.89 1.27
N LEU A 362 -12.79 -26.12 0.16
CA LEU A 362 -14.17 -26.64 0.18
C LEU A 362 -14.24 -28.05 0.77
N ASP A 363 -13.36 -28.94 0.34
CA ASP A 363 -13.27 -30.33 0.81
C ASP A 363 -12.94 -30.35 2.32
N SER A 364 -11.97 -29.54 2.77
CA SER A 364 -11.61 -29.43 4.19
C SER A 364 -12.76 -28.91 5.05
N VAL A 365 -13.52 -27.93 4.57
CA VAL A 365 -14.71 -27.43 5.29
C VAL A 365 -15.79 -28.52 5.38
N ALA A 366 -16.02 -29.27 4.30
CA ALA A 366 -16.99 -30.36 4.30
C ALA A 366 -16.58 -31.47 5.29
N GLU A 367 -15.31 -31.89 5.26
CA GLU A 367 -14.79 -32.94 6.13
C GLU A 367 -14.88 -32.58 7.62
N LEU A 368 -14.64 -31.32 7.98
CA LEU A 368 -14.71 -30.85 9.37
C LEU A 368 -16.15 -30.66 9.89
N LEU A 369 -17.14 -30.56 9.01
CA LEU A 369 -18.55 -30.43 9.39
C LEU A 369 -19.27 -31.79 9.54
N GLY A 370 -18.68 -32.87 9.02
CA GLY A 370 -19.27 -34.21 8.97
C GLY A 370 -20.37 -34.31 7.92
#